data_AF-A0A504LGR2-F1
#
_entry.id   AF-A0A504LGR2-F1
#
_cell.length_a   1.000
_cell.length_b   1.000
_cell.length_c   1.000
_cell.angle_alpha   90.00
_cell.angle_beta   90.00
_cell.angle_gamma   90.00
#
_symmetry.space_group_name_H-M   'P 1'
#
loop_
_entity.id
_entity.type
_entity.pdbx_description
1 polymer ?
#
loop_
_entity_poly.entity_id
_entity_poly.type
_entity_poly.pdbx_seq_one_letter_code
_entity_poly.pdbx_strand_id
1 'polypeptide(L)'
;MWAGYCFFQFDAVGRKPLDFGLDWFAGLDTGGANWEALYRDVDPNTVPQRPITAFAALPGVELRRAYCEWRGSWLHEVGLDGDLSLKAKKREAVLRLLAPALEIPLGSAR
;
A
#
# COMPACT_ATOMS: atom_id res chain seq x y z
N MET A 1 8.45 1.90 -2.54
CA MET A 1 7.96 2.37 -1.25
C MET A 1 8.72 3.61 -0.82
N TRP A 2 8.18 4.81 -1.05
CA TRP A 2 8.73 5.98 -0.36
C TRP A 2 8.61 5.78 1.15
N ALA A 3 9.70 6.00 1.90
CA ALA A 3 9.75 5.72 3.33
C ALA A 3 8.68 6.48 4.13
N GLY A 4 8.24 7.65 3.64
CA GLY A 4 7.16 8.43 4.25
C GLY A 4 5.79 7.74 4.26
N TYR A 5 5.57 6.71 3.42
CA TYR A 5 4.34 5.90 3.42
C TYR A 5 4.55 4.46 3.93
N CYS A 6 5.70 4.17 4.54
CA CYS A 6 6.01 2.86 5.10
C CYS A 6 5.72 2.81 6.60
N PHE A 7 5.40 1.60 7.09
CA PHE A 7 5.38 1.32 8.52
C PHE A 7 6.69 0.66 8.94
N PHE A 8 7.27 1.12 10.05
CA PHE A 8 8.51 0.58 10.56
C PHE A 8 8.34 0.09 12.00
N GLN A 9 9.04 -1.00 12.32
CA GLN A 9 9.24 -1.40 13.71
C GLN A 9 10.32 -0.51 14.33
N PHE A 10 9.92 0.39 15.22
CA PHE A 10 10.80 1.43 15.76
C PHE A 10 12.07 0.85 16.40
N ASP A 11 11.95 -0.20 17.21
CA ASP A 11 13.11 -0.82 17.87
C ASP A 11 14.14 -1.36 16.87
N ALA A 12 13.71 -1.78 15.69
CA ALA A 12 14.58 -2.31 14.64
C ALA A 12 15.27 -1.22 13.81
N VAL A 13 14.70 0.00 13.74
CA VAL A 13 15.18 1.04 12.81
C VAL A 13 15.45 2.40 13.43
N GLY A 14 15.08 2.65 14.68
CA GLY A 14 15.10 3.99 15.30
C GLY A 14 16.49 4.60 15.45
N ARG A 15 17.54 3.79 15.32
CA ARG A 15 18.95 4.23 15.31
C ARG A 15 19.59 4.20 13.92
N LYS A 16 18.84 3.81 12.90
CA LYS A 16 19.34 3.76 11.52
C LYS A 16 19.16 5.14 10.86
N PRO A 17 20.10 5.56 10.00
CA PRO A 17 19.99 6.81 9.27
C PRO A 17 19.00 6.66 8.09
N LEU A 18 17.71 6.54 8.41
CA LEU A 18 16.68 6.41 7.38
C LEU A 18 16.48 7.71 6.62
N ASP A 19 16.35 7.59 5.30
CA ASP A 19 16.07 8.69 4.40
C ASP A 19 14.56 8.74 4.10
N PHE A 20 13.92 9.85 4.51
CA PHE A 20 12.51 10.15 4.23
C PHE A 20 12.34 11.18 3.12
N GLY A 21 13.44 11.61 2.49
CA GLY A 21 13.45 12.50 1.35
C GLY A 21 12.78 11.90 0.12
N LEU A 22 12.50 12.76 -0.85
CA LEU A 22 11.92 12.35 -2.13
C LEU A 22 13.07 12.05 -3.11
N ASP A 23 13.26 10.79 -3.45
CA ASP A 23 14.32 10.31 -4.37
C ASP A 23 13.84 10.11 -5.82
N TRP A 24 12.56 10.38 -6.09
CA TRP A 24 11.94 10.32 -7.42
C TRP A 24 12.63 11.20 -8.49
N PHE A 25 13.30 12.30 -8.10
CA PHE A 25 14.10 13.12 -9.01
C PHE A 25 15.31 12.37 -9.58
N ALA A 26 15.79 11.34 -8.87
CA ALA A 26 16.87 10.46 -9.32
C ALA A 26 16.34 9.21 -10.05
N GLY A 27 15.04 9.16 -10.40
CA GLY A 27 14.40 7.99 -11.00
C GLY A 27 14.16 6.85 -10.01
N LEU A 28 14.35 7.09 -8.71
CA LEU A 28 14.05 6.12 -7.65
C LEU A 28 12.60 6.35 -7.20
N ASP A 29 11.69 5.51 -7.69
CA ASP A 29 10.25 5.70 -7.46
C ASP A 29 9.80 5.19 -6.06
N THR A 30 10.72 4.62 -5.27
CA THR A 30 10.33 3.63 -4.28
C THR A 30 11.24 3.49 -3.05
N GLY A 31 11.92 4.55 -2.61
CA GLY A 31 12.69 4.54 -1.35
C GLY A 31 14.05 3.84 -1.47
N GLY A 32 14.64 3.89 -2.67
CA GLY A 32 15.96 3.35 -2.94
C GLY A 32 17.06 4.04 -2.12
N ALA A 33 16.83 5.28 -1.68
CA ALA A 33 17.70 5.98 -0.74
C ALA A 33 17.98 5.19 0.57
N ASN A 34 17.10 4.26 0.95
CA ASN A 34 17.29 3.39 2.12
C ASN A 34 17.99 2.06 1.82
N TRP A 35 18.53 1.85 0.61
CA TRP A 35 19.22 0.62 0.23
C TRP A 35 20.28 0.20 1.25
N GLU A 36 21.19 1.11 1.57
CA GLU A 36 22.30 0.86 2.48
C GLU A 36 21.84 0.60 3.92
N ALA A 37 20.79 1.29 4.38
CA ALA A 37 20.32 1.22 5.76
C ALA A 37 19.37 0.03 6.03
N LEU A 38 18.57 -0.35 5.03
CA LEU A 38 17.45 -1.30 5.21
C LEU A 38 17.55 -2.55 4.36
N TYR A 39 18.03 -2.48 3.12
CA TYR A 39 17.75 -3.53 2.13
C TYR A 39 18.96 -4.35 1.72
N ARG A 40 20.19 -3.80 1.78
CA ARG A 40 21.39 -4.45 1.23
C ARG A 40 21.69 -5.84 1.80
N ASP A 41 21.30 -6.08 3.06
CA ASP A 41 21.57 -7.32 3.79
C ASP A 41 20.31 -8.20 3.96
N VAL A 42 19.18 -7.81 3.36
CA VAL A 42 17.94 -8.58 3.43
C VAL A 42 18.05 -9.77 2.48
N ASP A 43 17.85 -10.98 3.00
CA ASP A 43 17.67 -12.16 2.15
C ASP A 43 16.32 -12.06 1.44
N PRO A 44 16.29 -11.92 0.10
CA PRO A 44 15.04 -11.78 -0.65
C PRO A 44 14.11 -12.99 -0.48
N ASN A 45 14.65 -14.17 -0.15
CA ASN A 45 13.85 -15.39 0.06
C ASN A 45 13.09 -15.39 1.40
N THR A 46 13.49 -14.52 2.34
CA THR A 46 12.81 -14.37 3.63
C THR A 46 11.67 -13.36 3.60
N VAL A 47 11.57 -12.57 2.52
CA VAL A 47 10.53 -11.55 2.36
C VAL A 47 9.22 -12.22 1.91
N PRO A 48 8.15 -12.18 2.73
CA PRO A 48 6.90 -12.86 2.39
C PRO A 48 6.28 -12.28 1.11
N GLN A 49 6.20 -13.11 0.07
CA GLN A 49 5.50 -12.76 -1.16
C GLN A 49 4.00 -13.03 -0.97
N ARG A 50 3.18 -11.97 -0.99
CA ARG A 50 1.72 -12.11 -0.97
C ARG A 50 1.15 -11.93 -2.37
N PRO A 51 0.34 -12.89 -2.86
CA PRO A 51 -0.25 -12.80 -4.19
C PRO A 51 -1.12 -11.54 -4.33
N ILE A 52 -1.16 -11.02 -5.56
CA ILE A 52 -2.04 -9.91 -5.95
C ILE A 52 -3.38 -10.48 -6.35
N THR A 53 -4.45 -9.95 -5.78
CA THR A 53 -5.77 -10.07 -6.39
C THR A 53 -6.24 -8.68 -6.81
N ALA A 54 -6.02 -8.35 -8.09
CA ALA A 54 -6.42 -7.07 -8.67
C ALA A 54 -7.87 -7.12 -9.15
N PHE A 55 -8.60 -6.03 -8.96
CA PHE A 55 -9.99 -5.91 -9.41
C PHE A 55 -10.39 -4.45 -9.65
N ALA A 56 -11.43 -4.25 -10.45
CA ALA A 56 -12.08 -2.95 -10.59
C ALA A 56 -13.10 -2.79 -9.45
N ALA A 57 -12.94 -1.75 -8.62
CA ALA A 57 -13.87 -1.46 -7.53
C ALA A 57 -15.27 -1.02 -8.03
N LEU A 58 -15.37 -0.62 -9.30
CA LEU A 58 -16.60 -0.22 -9.95
C LEU A 58 -16.99 -1.24 -11.03
N PRO A 59 -18.15 -1.92 -10.91
CA PRO A 59 -18.62 -2.86 -11.92
C PRO A 59 -18.74 -2.22 -13.31
N GLY A 60 -18.25 -2.91 -14.34
CA GLY A 60 -18.30 -2.44 -15.72
C GLY A 60 -17.32 -1.31 -16.07
N VAL A 61 -16.50 -0.86 -15.11
CA VAL A 61 -15.41 0.08 -15.36
C VAL A 61 -14.12 -0.70 -15.62
N GLU A 62 -13.32 -0.22 -16.57
CA GLU A 62 -12.01 -0.80 -16.87
C GLU A 62 -11.10 -0.79 -15.63
N LEU A 63 -10.27 -1.83 -15.50
CA LEU A 63 -9.47 -2.10 -14.31
C LEU A 63 -8.63 -0.91 -13.87
N ARG A 64 -7.86 -0.28 -14.75
CA ARG A 64 -6.96 0.84 -14.41
C ARG A 64 -7.73 2.09 -13.94
N ARG A 65 -8.93 2.32 -14.49
CA ARG A 65 -9.80 3.45 -14.11
C ARG A 65 -10.46 3.29 -12.74
N ALA A 66 -10.52 2.08 -12.19
CA ALA A 66 -11.11 1.80 -10.88
C ALA A 66 -10.29 0.80 -10.04
N TYR A 67 -8.96 0.82 -10.16
CA TYR A 67 -8.09 -0.23 -9.64
C TYR A 67 -8.11 -0.32 -8.11
N CYS A 68 -8.28 -1.54 -7.59
CA CYS A 68 -7.96 -1.91 -6.23
C CYS A 68 -7.25 -3.26 -6.25
N GLU A 69 -6.43 -3.53 -5.23
CA GLU A 69 -5.84 -4.85 -5.03
C GLU A 69 -5.91 -5.31 -3.58
N TRP A 70 -6.08 -6.62 -3.41
CA TRP A 70 -5.92 -7.29 -2.13
C TRP A 70 -4.54 -7.93 -2.01
N ARG A 71 -3.92 -7.78 -0.83
CA ARG A 71 -2.69 -8.44 -0.40
C ARG A 71 -2.93 -9.16 0.93
N GLY A 72 -3.55 -10.34 0.85
CA GLY A 72 -4.11 -10.97 2.06
C GLY A 72 -5.24 -10.10 2.61
N SER A 73 -5.13 -9.68 3.88
CA SER A 73 -6.11 -8.80 4.54
C SER A 73 -5.94 -7.31 4.25
N TRP A 74 -4.92 -6.91 3.48
CA TRP A 74 -4.65 -5.51 3.17
C TRP A 74 -5.32 -5.11 1.87
N LEU A 75 -6.10 -4.03 1.90
CA LEU A 75 -6.68 -3.38 0.72
C LEU A 75 -5.79 -2.22 0.29
N HIS A 76 -5.39 -2.20 -0.97
CA HIS A 76 -4.69 -1.07 -1.58
C HIS A 76 -5.61 -0.40 -2.62
N GLU A 77 -5.97 0.86 -2.36
CA GLU A 77 -6.76 1.70 -3.26
C GLU A 77 -5.81 2.56 -4.10
N VAL A 78 -5.71 2.29 -5.41
CA VAL A 78 -4.80 3.03 -6.32
C VAL A 78 -5.55 3.56 -7.52
N GLY A 79 -5.27 4.79 -7.91
CA GLY A 79 -5.50 5.27 -9.28
C GLY A 79 -6.95 5.46 -9.71
N LEU A 80 -7.14 6.45 -10.58
CA LEU A 80 -8.36 6.62 -11.38
C LEU A 80 -8.01 6.71 -12.87
N ASP A 81 -6.76 6.39 -13.22
CA ASP A 81 -6.16 6.65 -14.54
C ASP A 81 -6.41 8.11 -15.02
N GLY A 82 -6.30 9.07 -14.09
CA GLY A 82 -6.56 10.49 -14.35
C GLY A 82 -8.05 10.90 -14.37
N ASP A 83 -8.99 9.96 -14.34
CA ASP A 83 -10.42 10.26 -14.39
C ASP A 83 -11.01 10.59 -13.00
N LEU A 84 -10.89 11.85 -12.61
CA LEU A 84 -11.40 12.35 -11.34
C LEU A 84 -12.93 12.25 -11.19
N SER A 85 -13.69 12.07 -12.28
CA SER A 85 -15.16 11.93 -12.21
C SER A 85 -15.59 10.65 -11.48
N LEU A 86 -14.70 9.65 -11.44
CA LEU A 86 -14.94 8.36 -10.77
C LEU A 86 -14.58 8.39 -9.28
N LYS A 87 -13.89 9.43 -8.79
CA LYS A 87 -13.34 9.49 -7.43
C LYS A 87 -14.38 9.22 -6.34
N ALA A 88 -15.50 9.94 -6.36
CA ALA A 88 -16.54 9.83 -5.33
C ALA A 88 -17.18 8.43 -5.34
N LYS A 89 -17.54 7.93 -6.53
CA LYS A 89 -18.15 6.60 -6.70
C LYS A 89 -17.20 5.49 -6.25
N LYS A 90 -15.92 5.58 -6.62
CA LYS A 90 -14.89 4.62 -6.19
C LYS A 90 -14.74 4.63 -4.68
N ARG A 91 -14.70 5.83 -4.07
CA ARG A 91 -14.59 5.97 -2.61
C ARG A 91 -15.77 5.30 -1.89
N GLU A 92 -17.00 5.49 -2.37
CA GLU A 92 -18.18 4.80 -1.83
C GLU A 92 -18.07 3.28 -1.96
N ALA A 93 -17.59 2.78 -3.10
CA ALA A 93 -17.39 1.35 -3.31
C ALA A 93 -16.35 0.77 -2.35
N VAL A 94 -15.24 1.49 -2.12
CA VAL A 94 -14.22 1.09 -1.14
C VAL A 94 -14.79 1.07 0.28
N LEU A 95 -15.59 2.07 0.67
CA LEU A 95 -16.23 2.07 1.99
C LEU A 95 -17.17 0.86 2.18
N ARG A 96 -17.92 0.46 1.14
CA ARG A 96 -18.74 -0.76 1.17
C ARG A 96 -17.89 -2.02 1.34
N LEU A 97 -16.72 -2.09 0.71
CA LEU A 97 -15.79 -3.22 0.88
C LEU A 97 -15.23 -3.29 2.30
N LEU A 98 -15.02 -2.16 2.95
CA LEU A 98 -14.48 -2.08 4.31
C LEU A 98 -15.53 -2.27 5.39
N ALA A 99 -16.82 -2.07 5.10
CA ALA A 99 -17.90 -2.11 6.09
C ALA A 99 -17.86 -3.38 6.99
N PRO A 100 -17.68 -4.60 6.47
CA PRO A 100 -17.62 -5.80 7.33
C PRO A 100 -16.46 -5.78 8.33
N ALA A 101 -15.34 -5.15 7.98
CA ALA A 101 -14.18 -5.04 8.88
C ALA A 101 -14.36 -3.94 9.93
N LEU A 102 -15.17 -2.91 9.63
CA LEU A 102 -15.46 -1.79 10.52
C LEU A 102 -16.57 -2.13 11.53
N GLU A 103 -17.42 -3.10 11.22
CA GLU A 103 -18.48 -3.59 12.12
C GLU A 103 -17.96 -4.60 13.17
N ILE A 104 -16.69 -5.03 13.09
CA ILE A 104 -16.09 -5.91 14.09
C ILE A 104 -15.92 -5.13 15.40
N PRO A 105 -16.55 -5.56 16.52
CA PRO A 105 -16.30 -4.94 17.82
C PRO A 105 -14.83 -5.08 18.19
N LEU A 106 -14.20 -4.01 18.67
CA LEU A 106 -12.80 -3.94 19.13
C LEU A 106 -12.42 -4.90 20.28
N GLY A 107 -13.25 -5.92 20.59
CA GLY A 107 -13.14 -6.79 21.76
C GLY A 107 -12.72 -8.24 21.50
N SER A 108 -12.12 -8.60 20.36
CA SER A 108 -11.70 -9.99 20.09
C SER A 108 -10.22 -10.20 19.73
N ALA A 109 -9.36 -9.22 20.02
CA ALA A 109 -7.93 -9.50 20.15
C ALA A 109 -7.65 -9.82 21.63
N ARG A 110 -7.64 -11.12 21.98
CA ARG A 110 -6.98 -11.65 23.18
C ARG A 110 -5.71 -12.36 22.76
#